data_AF-A0A7K1ADF0-F1
#
_entry.id   AF-A0A7K1ADF0-F1
#
_cell.length_a   1.000
_cell.length_b   1.000
_cell.length_c   1.000
_cell.angle_alpha   90.00
_cell.angle_beta   90.00
_cell.angle_gamma   90.00
#
_symmetry.space_group_name_H-M   'P 1'
#
loop_
_entity.id
_entity.type
_entity.pdbx_description
1 polymer ?
#
loop_
_entity_poly.entity_id
_entity_poly.type
_entity_poly.pdbx_seq_one_letter_code
_entity_poly.pdbx_strand_id
1 'polypeptide(L)'
;MAISFSRPDPSSPTAVAGATFPSSRRGFDQNEVRDFLRMVAAELSRLTERTIFLEGELLNAQRVGSGAPVELNEETVAALLGEETARIVQAAREAATKIKIRSEETATRLVREATDEATRLREDAELESARRRQDAASDADTEILTAKQQGRDMVNEARAYRERVLADVARRREMAREQLEDLFHGRERLIQAFDRARLASEDVLRDLDDAGDEPSEFVNLAPTTGPIPVIVQADQVVAQEAIRSAISSAP
;
A
#
# COMPACT_ATOMS: atom_id res chain seq x y z
N MET A 1 63.44 6.08 54.52
CA MET A 1 63.11 4.78 55.12
C MET A 1 63.64 3.72 54.17
N ALA A 2 64.75 3.05 54.50
CA ALA A 2 65.39 2.06 53.63
C ALA A 2 64.68 0.72 53.81
N ILE A 3 64.02 0.23 52.76
CA ILE A 3 63.30 -1.05 52.75
C ILE A 3 64.35 -2.14 52.46
N SER A 4 64.66 -2.97 53.45
CA SER A 4 65.53 -4.14 53.29
C SER A 4 64.78 -5.23 52.52
N PHE A 5 65.20 -5.50 51.29
CA PHE A 5 64.67 -6.60 50.48
C PHE A 5 65.32 -7.92 50.91
N SER A 6 64.58 -8.80 51.57
CA SER A 6 64.98 -10.21 51.70
C SER A 6 64.96 -10.86 50.32
N ARG A 7 66.06 -11.49 49.92
CA ARG A 7 66.17 -12.18 48.63
C ARG A 7 65.12 -13.30 48.58
N PRO A 8 64.27 -13.39 47.53
CA PRO A 8 63.26 -14.42 47.41
C PRO A 8 63.93 -15.81 47.36
N ASP A 9 63.31 -16.81 47.99
CA ASP A 9 63.77 -18.19 47.95
C ASP A 9 63.65 -18.72 46.50
N PRO A 10 64.78 -19.05 45.84
CA PRO A 10 64.78 -19.47 44.45
C PRO A 10 64.16 -20.87 44.23
N SER A 11 63.95 -21.65 45.29
CA SER A 11 63.36 -23.00 45.21
C SER A 11 61.85 -23.02 45.32
N SER A 12 61.23 -21.92 45.75
CA SER A 12 59.78 -21.80 45.90
C SER A 12 59.16 -21.14 44.66
N PRO A 13 58.26 -21.84 43.93
CA PRO A 13 57.57 -21.25 42.78
C PRO A 13 56.86 -19.92 43.10
N THR A 14 56.22 -19.86 44.27
CA THR A 14 55.48 -18.67 44.72
C THR A 14 56.43 -17.51 45.05
N ALA A 15 57.59 -17.80 45.64
CA ALA A 15 58.59 -16.78 45.95
C ALA A 15 59.26 -16.24 44.68
N VAL A 16 59.47 -17.07 43.66
CA VAL A 16 60.00 -16.67 42.35
C VAL A 16 59.00 -15.79 41.60
N ALA A 17 57.70 -16.13 41.58
CA ALA A 17 56.66 -15.32 40.94
C ALA A 17 56.47 -13.94 41.60
N GLY A 18 56.67 -13.86 42.92
CA GLY A 18 56.53 -12.62 43.71
C GLY A 18 57.82 -11.80 43.84
N ALA A 19 58.92 -12.22 43.21
CA ALA A 19 60.22 -11.59 43.35
C ALA A 19 60.19 -10.12 42.87
N THR A 20 60.71 -9.22 43.70
CA THR A 20 60.80 -7.77 43.39
C THR A 20 62.25 -7.32 43.44
N PHE A 21 62.65 -6.49 42.48
CA PHE A 21 64.02 -6.00 42.32
C PHE A 21 64.04 -4.46 42.32
N PRO A 22 65.11 -3.82 42.83
CA PRO A 22 65.28 -2.37 42.75
C PRO A 22 65.50 -1.91 41.31
N SER A 23 64.93 -0.76 40.95
CA SER A 23 65.07 -0.18 39.61
C SER A 23 66.35 0.66 39.46
N SER A 24 67.05 0.53 38.32
CA SER A 24 68.19 1.38 37.94
C SER A 24 67.85 2.25 36.72
N ARG A 25 68.61 3.34 36.47
CA ARG A 25 68.39 4.27 35.34
C ARG A 25 68.52 3.60 33.95
N ARG A 26 69.14 2.41 33.88
CA ARG A 26 69.26 1.58 32.68
C ARG A 26 69.17 0.11 33.12
N GLY A 27 68.12 -0.59 32.70
CA GLY A 27 67.82 -1.97 33.11
C GLY A 27 66.77 -2.62 32.21
N PHE A 28 66.44 -3.89 32.50
CA PHE A 28 65.39 -4.64 31.80
C PHE A 28 64.00 -4.08 32.13
N ASP A 29 63.04 -4.29 31.22
CA ASP A 29 61.64 -3.94 31.46
C ASP A 29 61.09 -4.78 32.62
N GLN A 30 60.55 -4.12 33.64
CA GLN A 30 60.04 -4.77 34.83
C GLN A 30 58.81 -5.65 34.54
N ASN A 31 58.03 -5.31 33.53
CA ASN A 31 56.87 -6.11 33.12
C ASN A 31 57.33 -7.40 32.44
N GLU A 32 58.28 -7.31 31.51
CA GLU A 32 58.86 -8.48 30.83
C GLU A 32 59.56 -9.43 31.81
N VAL A 33 60.30 -8.89 32.78
CA VAL A 33 60.92 -9.68 33.86
C VAL A 33 59.87 -10.36 34.74
N ARG A 34 58.77 -9.67 35.09
CA ARG A 34 57.68 -10.26 35.88
C ARG A 34 56.96 -11.38 35.13
N ASP A 35 56.70 -11.19 33.84
CA ASP A 35 56.07 -12.21 33.01
C ASP A 35 56.98 -13.43 32.86
N PHE A 36 58.29 -13.21 32.67
CA PHE A 36 59.26 -14.30 32.65
C PHE A 36 59.34 -15.06 33.98
N LEU A 37 59.36 -14.36 35.12
CA LEU A 37 59.39 -14.99 36.44
C LEU A 37 58.12 -15.80 36.74
N ARG A 38 56.95 -15.39 36.21
CA ARG A 38 55.72 -16.19 36.29
C ARG A 38 55.82 -17.48 35.46
N MET A 39 56.42 -17.43 34.28
CA MET A 39 56.67 -18.63 33.47
C MET A 39 57.65 -19.59 34.17
N VAL A 40 58.72 -19.07 34.77
CA VAL A 40 59.68 -19.88 35.54
C VAL A 40 59.01 -20.51 36.77
N ALA A 41 58.16 -19.77 37.49
CA ALA A 41 57.40 -20.30 38.61
C ALA A 41 56.43 -21.42 38.20
N ALA A 42 55.78 -21.30 37.04
CA ALA A 42 54.92 -22.36 36.51
C ALA A 42 55.71 -23.65 36.23
N GLU A 43 56.89 -23.54 35.59
CA GLU A 43 57.75 -24.70 35.33
C GLU A 43 58.34 -25.32 36.60
N LEU A 44 58.72 -24.51 37.59
CA LEU A 44 59.14 -25.03 38.90
C LEU A 44 58.01 -25.82 39.58
N SER A 45 56.78 -25.31 39.55
CA SER A 45 55.62 -26.01 40.13
C SER A 45 55.39 -27.37 39.45
N ARG A 46 55.44 -27.40 38.12
CA ARG A 46 55.31 -28.61 37.31
C ARG A 46 56.40 -29.65 37.63
N LEU A 47 57.65 -29.21 37.80
CA LEU A 47 58.76 -30.10 38.16
C LEU A 47 58.60 -30.65 39.58
N THR A 48 58.18 -29.81 40.54
CA THR A 48 57.92 -30.25 41.92
C THR A 48 56.80 -31.29 41.98
N GLU A 49 55.68 -31.07 41.28
CA GLU A 49 54.59 -32.04 41.17
C GLU A 49 55.07 -33.37 40.55
N ARG A 50 55.93 -33.29 39.53
CA ARG A 50 56.49 -34.49 38.90
C ARG A 50 57.40 -35.28 39.84
N THR A 51 58.21 -34.60 40.64
CA THR A 51 59.07 -35.27 41.64
C THR A 51 58.22 -35.97 42.69
N ILE A 52 57.21 -35.30 43.24
CA ILE A 52 56.29 -35.89 44.23
C ILE A 52 55.61 -37.14 43.65
N PHE A 53 55.16 -37.07 42.40
CA PHE A 53 54.56 -38.20 41.70
C PHE A 53 55.53 -39.39 41.60
N LEU A 54 56.76 -39.15 41.12
CA LEU A 54 57.76 -40.20 40.94
C LEU A 54 58.22 -40.83 42.26
N GLU A 55 58.36 -40.03 43.32
CA GLU A 55 58.66 -40.52 44.66
C GLU A 55 57.53 -41.40 45.20
N GLY A 56 56.27 -41.03 44.93
CA GLY A 56 55.10 -41.84 45.26
C GLY A 56 55.07 -43.18 44.52
N GLU A 57 55.37 -43.19 43.22
CA GLU A 57 55.45 -44.43 42.44
C GLU A 57 56.58 -45.34 42.92
N LEU A 58 57.75 -44.78 43.24
CA LEU A 58 58.89 -45.54 43.73
C LEU A 58 58.59 -46.20 45.08
N LEU A 59 57.90 -45.49 45.97
CA LEU A 59 57.48 -46.01 47.27
C LEU A 59 56.42 -47.13 47.13
N ASN A 60 55.50 -46.99 46.18
CA ASN A 60 54.52 -48.04 45.87
C ASN A 60 55.18 -49.28 45.27
N ALA A 61 56.13 -49.11 44.34
CA ALA A 61 56.87 -50.22 43.74
C ALA A 61 57.68 -51.01 44.78
N GLN A 62 58.32 -50.32 45.74
CA GLN A 62 59.03 -50.96 46.84
C GLN A 62 58.11 -51.78 47.76
N ARG A 63 56.88 -51.29 48.01
CA ARG A 63 55.88 -52.02 48.82
C ARG A 63 55.41 -53.30 48.13
N VAL A 64 55.13 -53.25 46.83
CA VAL A 64 54.67 -54.41 46.05
C VAL A 64 55.76 -55.49 45.94
N GLY A 65 57.03 -55.10 45.84
CA GLY A 65 58.15 -56.05 45.77
C GLY A 65 58.56 -56.73 47.08
N SER A 66 57.99 -56.33 48.22
CA SER A 66 58.45 -56.78 49.56
C SER A 66 57.61 -57.90 50.21
N GLY A 67 56.59 -58.44 49.52
CA GLY A 67 55.71 -59.49 50.07
C GLY A 67 56.19 -60.91 49.78
N ALA A 68 56.26 -61.77 50.81
CA ALA A 68 56.48 -63.22 50.66
C ALA A 68 55.28 -63.91 49.97
N PRO A 69 55.50 -65.01 49.22
CA PRO A 69 54.42 -65.70 48.51
C PRO A 69 53.50 -66.41 49.50
N VAL A 70 52.24 -65.96 49.59
CA VAL A 70 51.17 -66.64 50.31
C VAL A 70 50.65 -67.78 49.43
N GLU A 71 50.74 -69.03 49.89
CA GLU A 71 50.08 -70.16 49.22
C GLU A 71 48.55 -70.01 49.35
N LEU A 72 47.88 -69.69 48.25
CA LEU A 72 46.43 -69.55 48.18
C LEU A 72 45.78 -70.93 48.03
N ASN A 73 45.00 -71.38 49.02
CA ASN A 73 44.16 -72.58 48.86
C ASN A 73 42.87 -72.28 48.08
N GLU A 74 42.31 -73.28 47.39
CA GLU A 74 41.14 -73.12 46.51
C GLU A 74 39.85 -72.70 47.25
N GLU A 75 39.68 -73.14 48.49
CA GLU A 75 38.51 -72.83 49.33
C GLU A 75 38.48 -71.35 49.79
N THR A 76 39.65 -70.79 50.10
CA THR A 76 39.83 -69.38 50.50
C THR A 76 39.59 -68.47 49.30
N VAL A 77 40.03 -68.88 48.10
CA VAL A 77 39.77 -68.16 46.86
C VAL A 77 38.27 -68.13 46.53
N ALA A 78 37.56 -69.26 46.68
CA ALA A 78 36.12 -69.32 46.45
C ALA A 78 35.32 -68.43 47.44
N ALA A 79 35.70 -68.42 48.72
CA ALA A 79 35.07 -67.58 49.73
C ALA A 79 35.28 -66.08 49.46
N LEU A 80 36.53 -65.67 49.17
CA LEU A 80 36.87 -64.28 48.82
C LEU A 80 36.16 -63.84 47.53
N LEU A 81 36.03 -64.72 46.54
CA LEU A 81 35.30 -64.44 45.30
C LEU A 81 33.79 -64.29 45.55
N GLY A 82 33.20 -65.11 46.42
CA GLY A 82 31.80 -65.00 46.83
C GLY A 82 31.50 -63.69 47.56
N GLU A 83 32.39 -63.27 48.45
CA GLU A 83 32.27 -61.98 49.14
C GLU A 83 32.42 -60.80 48.17
N GLU A 84 33.40 -60.88 47.26
CA GLU A 84 33.64 -59.81 46.29
C GLU A 84 32.51 -59.70 45.26
N THR A 85 31.94 -60.82 44.81
CA THR A 85 30.75 -60.81 43.93
C THR A 85 29.53 -60.25 44.63
N ALA A 86 29.31 -60.56 45.92
CA ALA A 86 28.25 -59.95 46.70
C ALA A 86 28.44 -58.43 46.84
N ARG A 87 29.67 -57.97 47.09
CA ARG A 87 30.02 -56.53 47.13
C ARG A 87 29.76 -55.84 45.78
N ILE A 88 30.15 -56.45 44.66
CA ILE A 88 29.92 -55.89 43.31
C ILE A 88 28.42 -55.77 43.03
N VAL A 89 27.61 -56.79 43.36
CA VAL A 89 26.15 -56.75 43.15
C VAL A 89 25.51 -55.66 44.02
N GLN A 90 25.94 -55.53 45.27
CA GLN A 90 25.46 -54.48 46.17
C GLN A 90 25.80 -53.08 45.63
N ALA A 91 27.05 -52.86 45.21
CA ALA A 91 27.49 -51.61 44.60
C ALA A 91 26.70 -51.30 43.31
N ALA A 92 26.43 -52.31 42.47
CA ALA A 92 25.62 -52.16 41.27
C ALA A 92 24.17 -51.77 41.59
N ARG A 93 23.55 -52.35 42.63
CA ARG A 93 22.19 -51.99 43.08
C ARG A 93 22.12 -50.58 43.62
N GLU A 94 23.11 -50.16 44.40
CA GLU A 94 23.19 -48.79 44.91
C GLU A 94 23.40 -47.78 43.78
N ALA A 95 24.26 -48.09 42.81
CA ALA A 95 24.46 -47.27 41.62
C ALA A 95 23.17 -47.17 40.79
N ALA A 96 22.47 -48.29 40.57
CA ALA A 96 21.19 -48.31 39.85
C ALA A 96 20.13 -47.45 40.56
N THR A 97 20.07 -47.51 41.89
CA THR A 97 19.14 -46.70 42.70
C THR A 97 19.46 -45.21 42.58
N LYS A 98 20.75 -44.84 42.66
CA LYS A 98 21.19 -43.44 42.45
C LYS A 98 20.88 -42.92 41.06
N ILE A 99 21.07 -43.75 40.03
CA ILE A 99 20.71 -43.40 38.65
C ILE A 99 19.21 -43.19 38.55
N LYS A 100 18.40 -44.11 39.07
CA LYS A 100 16.94 -44.01 39.06
C LYS A 100 16.45 -42.70 39.68
N ILE A 101 16.89 -42.38 40.90
CA ILE A 101 16.49 -41.15 41.61
C ILE A 101 16.88 -39.91 40.79
N ARG A 102 18.12 -39.84 40.32
CA ARG A 102 18.61 -38.70 39.52
C ARG A 102 17.83 -38.55 38.21
N SER A 103 17.49 -39.67 37.56
CA SER A 103 16.69 -39.68 36.34
C SER A 103 15.27 -39.19 36.60
N GLU A 104 14.62 -39.61 37.69
CA GLU A 104 13.29 -39.16 38.09
C GLU A 104 13.27 -37.66 38.42
N GLU A 105 14.28 -37.16 39.14
CA GLU A 105 14.45 -35.73 39.42
C GLU A 105 14.65 -34.92 38.13
N THR A 106 15.50 -35.41 37.23
CA THR A 106 15.78 -34.74 35.95
C THR A 106 14.56 -34.74 35.04
N ALA A 107 13.82 -35.84 34.98
CA ALA A 107 12.58 -35.92 34.22
C ALA A 107 11.52 -34.97 34.78
N THR A 108 11.36 -34.91 36.10
CA THR A 108 10.41 -34.00 36.75
C THR A 108 10.76 -32.55 36.48
N ARG A 109 12.05 -32.19 36.56
CA ARG A 109 12.53 -30.84 36.24
C ARG A 109 12.26 -30.49 34.77
N LEU A 110 12.61 -31.38 33.84
CA LEU A 110 12.41 -31.17 32.40
C LEU A 110 10.92 -31.02 32.03
N VAL A 111 10.03 -31.80 32.65
CA VAL A 111 8.58 -31.66 32.43
C VAL A 111 8.08 -30.30 32.92
N ARG A 112 8.54 -29.83 34.08
CA ARG A 112 8.18 -28.50 34.59
C ARG A 112 8.67 -27.39 33.68
N GLU A 113 9.94 -27.42 33.30
CA GLU A 113 10.55 -26.45 32.38
C GLU A 113 9.81 -26.40 31.04
N ALA A 114 9.53 -27.56 30.45
CA ALA A 114 8.78 -27.65 29.20
C ALA A 114 7.34 -27.14 29.34
N THR A 115 6.69 -27.36 30.48
CA THR A 115 5.32 -26.86 30.74
C THR A 115 5.31 -25.35 30.91
N ASP A 116 6.28 -24.79 31.64
CA ASP A 116 6.43 -23.36 31.83
C ASP A 116 6.75 -22.66 30.50
N GLU A 117 7.65 -23.23 29.69
CA GLU A 117 7.98 -22.73 28.35
C GLU A 117 6.77 -22.79 27.42
N ALA A 118 6.03 -23.91 27.40
CA ALA A 118 4.81 -24.03 26.61
C ALA A 118 3.74 -23.01 27.02
N THR A 119 3.66 -22.67 28.31
CA THR A 119 2.73 -21.65 28.82
C THR A 119 3.14 -20.27 28.33
N ARG A 120 4.42 -19.90 28.45
CA ARG A 120 4.95 -18.63 27.94
C ARG A 120 4.74 -18.48 26.43
N LEU A 121 5.04 -19.53 25.67
CA LEU A 121 4.85 -19.53 24.22
C LEU A 121 3.38 -19.30 23.83
N ARG A 122 2.44 -19.88 24.59
CA ARG A 122 1.00 -19.68 24.38
C ARG A 122 0.59 -18.24 24.69
N GLU A 123 1.02 -17.70 25.81
CA GLU A 123 0.73 -16.30 26.20
C GLU A 123 1.27 -15.31 25.16
N ASP A 124 2.52 -15.50 24.73
CA ASP A 124 3.14 -14.66 23.69
C ASP A 124 2.37 -14.76 22.36
N ALA A 125 2.00 -15.97 21.94
CA ALA A 125 1.21 -16.18 20.72
C ALA A 125 -0.19 -15.55 20.81
N GLU A 126 -0.84 -15.61 21.99
CA GLU A 126 -2.13 -14.99 22.24
C GLU A 126 -2.04 -13.46 22.19
N LEU A 127 -1.01 -12.87 22.79
CA LEU A 127 -0.75 -11.43 22.76
C LEU A 127 -0.47 -10.94 21.33
N GLU A 128 0.38 -11.65 20.58
CA GLU A 128 0.64 -11.31 19.18
C GLU A 128 -0.60 -11.47 18.29
N SER A 129 -1.40 -12.51 18.52
CA SER A 129 -2.66 -12.72 17.81
C SER A 129 -3.67 -11.62 18.14
N ALA A 130 -3.75 -11.18 19.41
CA ALA A 130 -4.59 -10.07 19.81
C ALA A 130 -4.17 -8.76 19.14
N ARG A 131 -2.86 -8.45 19.13
CA ARG A 131 -2.31 -7.28 18.44
C ARG A 131 -2.63 -7.29 16.95
N ARG A 132 -2.34 -8.41 16.26
CA ARG A 132 -2.65 -8.54 14.83
C ARG A 132 -4.14 -8.37 14.51
N ARG A 133 -5.03 -8.88 15.37
CA ARG A 133 -6.48 -8.67 15.21
C ARG A 133 -6.88 -7.22 15.43
N GLN A 134 -6.28 -6.54 16.41
CA GLN A 134 -6.55 -5.13 16.67
C GLN A 134 -6.08 -4.24 15.53
N ASP A 135 -4.87 -4.46 15.03
CA ASP A 135 -4.30 -3.71 13.91
C ASP A 135 -5.17 -3.92 12.64
N ALA A 136 -5.50 -5.16 12.33
CA ALA A 136 -6.37 -5.47 11.19
C ALA A 136 -7.78 -4.86 11.32
N ALA A 137 -8.34 -4.81 12.54
CA ALA A 137 -9.63 -4.15 12.77
C ALA A 137 -9.54 -2.63 12.58
N SER A 138 -8.47 -2.01 13.09
CA SER A 138 -8.21 -0.58 12.90
C SER A 138 -8.05 -0.24 11.42
N ASP A 139 -7.26 -1.02 10.69
CA ASP A 139 -7.03 -0.81 9.26
C ASP A 139 -8.34 -0.94 8.47
N ALA A 140 -9.14 -1.98 8.75
CA ALA A 140 -10.45 -2.15 8.14
C ALA A 140 -11.39 -0.95 8.42
N ASP A 141 -11.40 -0.43 9.64
CA ASP A 141 -12.20 0.76 9.99
C ASP A 141 -11.74 1.99 9.20
N THR A 142 -10.43 2.20 9.05
CA THR A 142 -9.88 3.31 8.26
C THR A 142 -10.23 3.20 6.77
N GLU A 143 -10.19 1.99 6.21
CA GLU A 143 -10.58 1.73 4.82
C GLU A 143 -12.08 1.98 4.61
N ILE A 144 -12.92 1.50 5.52
CA ILE A 144 -14.38 1.74 5.48
C ILE A 144 -14.69 3.24 5.56
N LEU A 145 -14.01 3.98 6.45
CA LEU A 145 -14.20 5.43 6.56
C LEU A 145 -13.80 6.15 5.28
N THR A 146 -12.67 5.76 4.69
CA THR A 146 -12.17 6.33 3.43
C THR A 146 -13.14 6.04 2.29
N ALA A 147 -13.61 4.80 2.15
CA ALA A 147 -14.59 4.40 1.14
C ALA A 147 -15.92 5.15 1.31
N LYS A 148 -16.39 5.34 2.55
CA LYS A 148 -17.59 6.14 2.83
C LYS A 148 -17.42 7.60 2.42
N GLN A 149 -16.25 8.18 2.68
CA GLN A 149 -15.95 9.55 2.29
C GLN A 149 -15.92 9.70 0.77
N GLN A 150 -15.21 8.81 0.07
CA GLN A 150 -15.19 8.77 -1.40
C GLN A 150 -16.59 8.59 -2.00
N GLY A 151 -17.41 7.72 -1.40
CA GLY A 151 -18.80 7.54 -1.82
C GLY A 151 -19.64 8.81 -1.67
N ARG A 152 -19.45 9.57 -0.58
CA ARG A 152 -20.12 10.87 -0.38
C ARG A 152 -19.66 11.90 -1.41
N ASP A 153 -18.36 11.97 -1.66
CA ASP A 153 -17.78 12.93 -2.60
C ASP A 153 -18.27 12.63 -4.03
N MET A 154 -18.28 11.36 -4.44
CA MET A 154 -18.83 10.94 -5.73
C MET A 154 -20.33 11.31 -5.89
N VAL A 155 -21.13 11.14 -4.84
CA VAL A 155 -22.55 11.53 -4.86
C VAL A 155 -22.70 13.04 -4.97
N ASN A 156 -21.88 13.81 -4.25
CA ASN A 156 -21.88 15.27 -4.33
C ASN A 156 -21.47 15.76 -5.72
N GLU A 157 -20.45 15.16 -6.32
CA GLU A 157 -20.02 15.46 -7.69
C GLU A 157 -21.11 15.13 -8.71
N ALA A 158 -21.76 13.98 -8.59
CA ALA A 158 -22.86 13.59 -9.46
C ALA A 158 -24.06 14.55 -9.34
N ARG A 159 -24.38 15.01 -8.13
CA ARG A 159 -25.42 16.03 -7.90
C ARG A 159 -25.04 17.37 -8.55
N ALA A 160 -23.81 17.83 -8.34
CA ALA A 160 -23.31 19.07 -8.94
C ALA A 160 -23.26 19.00 -10.48
N TYR A 161 -22.91 17.84 -11.04
CA TYR A 161 -22.97 17.60 -12.47
C TYR A 161 -24.41 17.65 -13.00
N ARG A 162 -25.34 16.95 -12.34
CA ARG A 162 -26.76 16.97 -12.69
C ARG A 162 -27.33 18.39 -12.66
N GLU A 163 -27.03 19.16 -11.63
CA GLU A 163 -27.49 20.56 -11.52
C GLU A 163 -26.99 21.42 -12.68
N ARG A 164 -25.70 21.29 -13.02
CA ARG A 164 -25.12 21.98 -14.20
C ARG A 164 -25.82 21.59 -15.49
N VAL A 165 -26.09 20.30 -15.71
CA VAL A 165 -26.79 19.83 -16.91
C VAL A 165 -28.22 20.35 -16.96
N LEU A 166 -28.95 20.31 -15.85
CA LEU A 166 -30.31 20.83 -15.78
C LEU A 166 -30.35 22.34 -16.03
N ALA A 167 -29.40 23.10 -15.47
CA ALA A 167 -29.27 24.52 -15.75
C ALA A 167 -28.97 24.79 -17.23
N ASP A 168 -28.12 23.99 -17.86
CA ASP A 168 -27.82 24.13 -19.30
C ASP A 168 -29.04 23.81 -20.17
N VAL A 169 -29.76 22.72 -19.86
CA VAL A 169 -31.00 22.37 -20.55
C VAL A 169 -32.05 23.46 -20.38
N ALA A 170 -32.21 24.02 -19.18
CA ALA A 170 -33.14 25.13 -18.94
C ALA A 170 -32.78 26.36 -19.77
N ARG A 171 -31.49 26.73 -19.87
CA ARG A 171 -31.02 27.83 -20.74
C ARG A 171 -31.29 27.56 -22.21
N ARG A 172 -30.98 26.36 -22.72
CA ARG A 172 -31.26 25.99 -24.11
C ARG A 172 -32.74 26.04 -24.44
N ARG A 173 -33.58 25.56 -23.51
CA ARG A 173 -35.04 25.61 -23.61
C ARG A 173 -35.54 27.05 -23.69
N GLU A 174 -34.90 27.98 -22.99
CA GLU A 174 -35.27 29.40 -23.04
C GLU A 174 -34.87 30.05 -24.36
N MET A 175 -33.62 29.87 -24.80
CA MET A 175 -33.17 30.34 -26.11
C MET A 175 -34.03 29.78 -27.25
N ALA A 176 -34.45 28.51 -27.16
CA ALA A 176 -35.33 27.91 -28.14
C ALA A 176 -36.74 28.54 -28.14
N ARG A 177 -37.25 29.00 -26.98
CA ARG A 177 -38.52 29.75 -26.93
C ARG A 177 -38.39 31.12 -27.58
N GLU A 178 -37.33 31.85 -27.28
CA GLU A 178 -37.06 33.15 -27.90
C GLU A 178 -36.99 33.00 -29.42
N GLN A 179 -36.27 31.99 -29.92
CA GLN A 179 -36.22 31.67 -31.36
C GLN A 179 -37.60 31.36 -31.96
N LEU A 180 -38.45 30.62 -31.25
CA LEU A 180 -39.81 30.34 -31.71
C LEU A 180 -40.66 31.62 -31.73
N GLU A 181 -40.55 32.48 -30.72
CA GLU A 181 -41.23 33.77 -30.69
C GLU A 181 -40.80 34.66 -31.87
N ASP A 182 -39.51 34.74 -32.16
CA ASP A 182 -38.99 35.47 -33.32
C ASP A 182 -39.57 34.93 -34.64
N LEU A 183 -39.65 33.59 -34.77
CA LEU A 183 -40.27 32.94 -35.93
C LEU A 183 -41.77 33.25 -36.02
N PHE A 184 -42.50 33.27 -34.90
CA PHE A 184 -43.91 33.65 -34.89
C PHE A 184 -44.10 35.10 -35.33
N HIS A 185 -43.32 36.05 -34.79
CA HIS A 185 -43.37 37.44 -35.24
C HIS A 185 -43.00 37.57 -36.72
N GLY A 186 -42.01 36.81 -37.20
CA GLY A 186 -41.66 36.74 -38.62
C GLY A 186 -42.81 36.23 -39.49
N ARG A 187 -43.48 35.16 -39.06
CA ARG A 187 -44.68 34.62 -39.73
C ARG A 187 -45.81 35.64 -39.78
N GLU A 188 -46.12 36.32 -38.67
CA GLU A 188 -47.17 37.34 -38.64
C GLU A 188 -46.85 38.50 -39.60
N ARG A 189 -45.60 38.96 -39.66
CA ARG A 189 -45.18 39.97 -40.65
C ARG A 189 -45.35 39.50 -42.10
N LEU A 190 -45.06 38.22 -42.38
CA LEU A 190 -45.27 37.64 -43.71
C LEU A 190 -46.75 37.60 -44.06
N ILE A 191 -47.61 37.14 -43.16
CA ILE A 191 -49.07 37.12 -43.36
C ILE A 191 -49.57 38.54 -43.68
N GLN A 192 -49.19 39.54 -42.87
CA GLN A 192 -49.56 40.94 -43.12
C GLN A 192 -49.04 41.49 -44.45
N ALA A 193 -47.88 41.02 -44.94
CA ALA A 193 -47.36 41.43 -46.24
C ALA A 193 -48.15 40.79 -47.39
N PHE A 194 -48.49 39.51 -47.27
CA PHE A 194 -49.33 38.80 -48.25
C PHE A 194 -50.76 39.35 -48.30
N ASP A 195 -51.37 39.66 -47.16
CA ASP A 195 -52.70 40.28 -47.11
C ASP A 195 -52.70 41.66 -47.78
N ARG A 196 -51.67 42.47 -47.56
CA ARG A 196 -51.51 43.76 -48.26
C ARG A 196 -51.29 43.59 -49.75
N ALA A 197 -50.45 42.64 -50.17
CA ALA A 197 -50.23 42.35 -51.58
C ALA A 197 -51.53 41.87 -52.27
N ARG A 198 -52.32 41.06 -51.57
CA ARG A 198 -53.64 40.62 -52.03
C ARG A 198 -54.59 41.80 -52.21
N LEU A 199 -54.75 42.65 -51.20
CA LEU A 199 -55.62 43.84 -51.28
C LEU A 199 -55.20 44.75 -52.45
N ALA A 200 -53.90 45.04 -52.56
CA ALA A 200 -53.38 45.83 -53.68
C ALA A 200 -53.64 45.18 -55.05
N SER A 201 -53.62 43.85 -55.13
CA SER A 201 -53.95 43.12 -56.37
C SER A 201 -55.46 43.16 -56.66
N GLU A 202 -56.30 43.05 -55.65
CA GLU A 202 -57.76 43.20 -55.76
C GLU A 202 -58.13 44.62 -56.21
N ASP A 203 -57.45 45.64 -55.69
CA ASP A 203 -57.60 47.03 -56.12
C ASP A 203 -57.20 47.20 -57.60
N VAL A 204 -56.06 46.67 -58.03
CA VAL A 204 -55.63 46.70 -59.44
C VAL A 204 -56.62 45.98 -60.35
N LEU A 205 -57.18 44.84 -59.92
CA LEU A 205 -58.19 44.12 -60.71
C LEU A 205 -59.49 44.91 -60.83
N ARG A 206 -59.92 45.59 -59.76
CA ARG A 206 -61.08 46.50 -59.82
C ARG A 206 -60.81 47.67 -60.75
N ASP A 207 -59.65 48.32 -60.65
CA ASP A 207 -59.28 49.43 -61.54
C ASP A 207 -59.26 48.99 -63.02
N LEU A 208 -58.83 47.75 -63.30
CA LEU A 208 -58.87 47.17 -64.65
C LEU A 208 -60.29 46.83 -65.13
N ASP A 209 -61.17 46.38 -64.23
CA ASP A 209 -62.59 46.12 -64.52
C ASP A 209 -63.32 47.44 -64.83
N ASP A 210 -63.11 48.47 -63.99
CA ASP A 210 -63.64 49.83 -64.20
C ASP A 210 -63.11 50.46 -65.50
N ALA A 211 -61.87 50.17 -65.89
CA ALA A 211 -61.31 50.61 -67.18
C ALA A 211 -61.80 49.78 -68.38
N GLY A 212 -62.24 48.54 -68.14
CA GLY A 212 -62.83 47.64 -69.13
C GLY A 212 -64.30 47.96 -69.42
N ASP A 213 -64.97 48.73 -68.57
CA ASP A 213 -66.22 49.41 -68.90
C ASP A 213 -65.93 50.44 -70.00
N GLU A 214 -66.05 49.99 -71.27
CA GLU A 214 -65.91 50.87 -72.42
C GLU A 214 -66.88 52.05 -72.27
N PRO A 215 -66.42 53.30 -72.39
CA PRO A 215 -67.31 54.44 -72.26
C PRO A 215 -68.41 54.31 -73.32
N SER A 216 -69.67 54.23 -72.88
CA SER A 216 -70.83 54.09 -73.77
C SER A 216 -70.99 55.24 -74.76
N GLU A 217 -70.24 56.33 -74.53
CA GLU A 217 -70.23 57.57 -75.29
C GLU A 217 -68.78 58.00 -75.59
N PHE A 218 -68.42 57.97 -76.88
CA PHE A 218 -67.14 58.45 -77.38
C PHE A 218 -67.31 59.82 -78.04
N VAL A 219 -66.32 60.70 -77.91
CA VAL A 219 -66.29 61.96 -78.64
C VAL A 219 -65.81 61.71 -80.07
N ASN A 220 -66.59 62.13 -81.07
CA ASN A 220 -66.19 62.04 -82.47
C ASN A 220 -65.07 63.04 -82.77
N LEU A 221 -63.88 62.52 -83.09
CA LEU A 221 -62.69 63.32 -83.41
C LEU A 221 -62.61 63.75 -84.88
N ALA A 222 -63.62 63.46 -85.71
CA ALA A 222 -63.71 64.01 -87.04
C ALA A 222 -63.74 65.55 -86.98
N PRO A 223 -63.03 66.28 -87.86
CA PRO A 223 -63.03 67.74 -87.85
C PRO A 223 -64.42 68.26 -88.20
N THR A 224 -65.22 68.57 -87.17
CA THR A 224 -66.53 69.22 -87.32
C THR A 224 -66.39 70.70 -87.03
N THR A 225 -67.10 71.55 -87.78
CA THR A 225 -67.01 73.02 -87.69
C THR A 225 -68.02 73.64 -86.71
N GLY A 226 -68.57 72.85 -85.77
CA GLY A 226 -69.54 73.30 -84.77
C GLY A 226 -68.92 73.56 -83.38
N PRO A 227 -69.53 74.43 -82.54
CA PRO A 227 -68.98 74.78 -81.21
C PRO A 227 -69.23 73.72 -80.13
N ILE A 228 -69.83 72.57 -80.45
CA ILE A 228 -70.17 71.51 -79.50
C ILE A 228 -69.58 70.18 -80.01
N PRO A 229 -68.82 69.44 -79.18
CA PRO A 229 -68.31 68.12 -79.55
C PRO A 229 -69.46 67.13 -79.78
N VAL A 230 -69.42 66.39 -80.89
CA VAL A 230 -70.43 65.37 -81.23
C VAL A 230 -70.10 64.10 -80.48
N ILE A 231 -71.02 63.66 -79.63
CA ILE A 231 -70.92 62.42 -78.87
C ILE A 231 -71.55 61.28 -79.69
N VAL A 232 -70.86 60.15 -79.80
CA VAL A 232 -71.27 58.97 -80.58
C VAL A 232 -71.25 57.76 -79.65
N GLN A 233 -72.31 56.94 -79.71
CA GLN A 233 -72.38 55.75 -78.86
C GLN A 233 -71.41 54.66 -79.32
N ALA A 234 -70.88 53.88 -78.36
CA ALA A 234 -69.91 52.80 -78.60
C ALA A 234 -70.31 51.89 -79.78
N ASP A 235 -71.57 51.46 -79.82
CA ASP A 235 -72.15 50.59 -80.84
C ASP A 235 -72.04 51.20 -82.26
N GLN A 236 -72.12 52.53 -82.38
CA GLN A 236 -72.00 53.23 -83.65
C GLN A 236 -70.55 53.41 -84.09
N VAL A 237 -69.61 53.53 -83.16
CA VAL A 237 -68.17 53.60 -83.47
C VAL A 237 -67.68 52.26 -84.00
N VAL A 238 -68.03 51.15 -83.35
CA VAL A 238 -67.69 49.79 -83.80
C VAL A 238 -68.30 49.50 -85.18
N ALA A 239 -69.57 49.90 -85.42
CA ALA A 239 -70.21 49.76 -86.72
C ALA A 239 -69.51 50.59 -87.81
N GLN A 240 -69.11 51.83 -87.52
CA GLN A 240 -68.37 52.69 -88.47
C GLN A 240 -66.97 52.17 -88.77
N GLU A 241 -66.28 51.61 -87.79
CA GLU A 241 -64.93 51.05 -87.97
C GLU A 241 -64.98 49.72 -88.76
N ALA A 242 -65.98 48.87 -88.52
CA ALA A 242 -66.25 47.68 -89.32
C ALA A 242 -66.57 48.03 -90.79
N ILE A 243 -67.38 49.08 -91.02
CA ILE A 243 -67.68 49.59 -92.37
C ILE A 243 -66.41 50.16 -93.02
N ARG A 244 -65.60 50.95 -92.29
CA ARG A 244 -64.35 51.52 -92.80
C ARG A 244 -63.32 50.44 -93.13
N SER A 245 -63.23 49.39 -92.31
CA SER A 245 -62.39 48.22 -92.57
C SER A 245 -62.84 47.47 -93.83
N ALA A 246 -64.15 47.25 -93.99
CA ALA A 246 -64.73 46.63 -95.20
C ALA A 246 -64.53 47.46 -96.47
N ILE A 247 -64.58 48.79 -96.38
CA ILE A 247 -64.30 49.72 -97.50
C ILE A 247 -62.79 49.76 -97.80
N SER A 248 -61.93 49.67 -96.79
CA SER A 248 -60.47 49.63 -96.95
C SER A 248 -59.93 48.28 -97.43
N SER A 249 -60.71 47.20 -97.32
CA SER A 249 -60.34 45.84 -97.75
C SER A 249 -60.96 45.42 -99.09
N ALA A 250 -61.71 46.30 -99.76
CA ALA A 250 -62.19 46.09 -101.13
C ALA A 250 -61.07 46.47 -102.12
N PRO A 251 -60.74 45.61 -103.11
CA PRO A 251 -59.55 45.74 -103.96
C PRO A 251 -59.55 46.94 -104.89
#